data_AF-A0A969BNK8-F1
#
_entry.id   AF-A0A969BNK8-F1
#
_cell.length_a   1.000
_cell.length_b   1.000
_cell.length_c   1.000
_cell.angle_alpha   90.00
_cell.angle_beta   90.00
_cell.angle_gamma   90.00
#
_symmetry.space_group_name_H-M   'P 1'
#
loop_
_entity.id
_entity.type
_entity.pdbx_description
1 polymer ?
#
loop_
_entity_poly.entity_id
_entity_poly.type
_entity_poly.pdbx_seq_one_letter_code
_entity_poly.pdbx_strand_id
1 'polypeptide(L)'
;MGDRTSAFYNDGIISSSGVGDYAAISDFSLTDGDIIQLKGSASNYRLATAPNGLPSGTAIFLKNSGVDELIGIVQNANTLSLTSPAFAFV
;
A
#
# COMPACT_ATOMS: atom_id res chain seq x y z
N MET A 1 7.76 -3.10 -0.51
CA MET A 1 8.82 -3.19 -1.54
C MET A 1 9.04 -1.77 -2.06
N GLY A 2 10.13 -1.14 -1.67
CA GLY A 2 10.56 0.19 -2.13
C GLY A 2 11.95 0.44 -1.52
N ASP A 3 12.85 1.11 -2.23
CA ASP A 3 14.17 1.45 -1.71
C ASP A 3 14.27 2.96 -1.41
N ARG A 4 15.44 3.39 -0.90
CA ARG A 4 15.73 4.81 -0.57
C ARG A 4 15.63 5.75 -1.79
N THR A 5 15.52 5.21 -3.00
CA THR A 5 15.45 5.97 -4.24
C THR A 5 14.06 5.93 -4.88
N SER A 6 13.25 4.88 -4.69
CA SER A 6 11.94 4.75 -5.34
C SER A 6 10.95 3.86 -4.57
N ALA A 7 9.69 4.28 -4.50
CA ALA A 7 8.61 3.36 -4.12
C ALA A 7 8.36 2.45 -5.32
N PHE A 8 8.52 1.13 -5.18
CA PHE A 8 8.08 0.23 -6.26
C PHE A 8 6.54 0.32 -6.34
N TYR A 9 5.99 0.19 -7.56
CA TYR A 9 4.57 0.37 -7.91
C TYR A 9 4.04 1.81 -7.92
N ASN A 10 4.91 2.82 -7.85
CA ASN A 10 4.56 4.19 -8.26
C ASN A 10 5.13 4.39 -9.67
N ASP A 11 4.26 4.41 -10.68
CA ASP A 11 4.67 4.58 -12.08
C ASP A 11 4.94 6.06 -12.46
N GLY A 12 4.71 6.99 -11.52
CA GLY A 12 4.85 8.43 -11.70
C GLY A 12 3.73 9.06 -12.53
N ILE A 13 2.70 8.30 -12.90
CA ILE A 13 1.60 8.74 -13.75
C ILE A 13 0.41 9.18 -12.89
N ILE A 14 0.37 10.49 -12.62
CA ILE A 14 -0.60 11.22 -11.79
C ILE A 14 -2.09 11.04 -12.20
N SER A 15 -2.34 10.46 -13.39
CA SER A 15 -3.69 10.24 -13.95
C SER A 15 -4.17 8.79 -13.85
N SER A 16 -3.33 7.85 -13.39
CA SER A 16 -3.69 6.45 -13.21
C SER A 16 -4.03 6.17 -11.75
N SER A 17 -5.11 5.42 -11.50
CA SER A 17 -5.48 5.02 -10.14
C SER A 17 -4.65 3.85 -9.60
N GLY A 18 -3.67 3.35 -10.38
CA GLY A 18 -2.83 2.21 -9.99
C GLY A 18 -3.52 0.84 -10.06
N VAL A 19 -4.79 0.78 -10.48
CA VAL A 19 -5.57 -0.49 -10.54
C VAL A 19 -5.01 -1.53 -11.52
N GLY A 20 -4.13 -1.13 -12.44
CA GLY A 20 -3.44 -2.02 -13.37
C GLY A 20 -2.07 -2.52 -12.90
N ASP A 21 -1.49 -1.91 -11.85
CA ASP A 21 -0.13 -2.20 -11.41
C ASP A 21 0.02 -1.93 -9.89
N TYR A 22 -0.35 -2.93 -9.08
CA TYR A 22 -0.30 -2.85 -7.61
C TYR A 22 0.31 -4.13 -7.02
N ALA A 23 0.92 -4.01 -5.84
CA ALA A 23 1.40 -5.18 -5.10
C ALA A 23 0.23 -5.97 -4.49
N ALA A 24 0.02 -7.21 -4.92
CA ALA A 24 -0.89 -8.14 -4.26
C ALA A 24 -0.16 -8.92 -3.15
N ILE A 25 -0.45 -8.62 -1.89
CA ILE A 25 0.18 -9.25 -0.73
C ILE A 25 -0.82 -10.26 -0.15
N SER A 26 -0.65 -11.54 -0.47
CA SER A 26 -1.65 -12.59 -0.20
C SER A 26 -1.53 -13.28 1.16
N ASP A 27 -0.34 -13.30 1.76
CA ASP A 27 -0.03 -14.09 2.97
C ASP A 27 0.65 -13.24 4.06
N PHE A 28 0.21 -11.98 4.21
CA PHE A 28 0.78 -11.08 5.22
C PHE A 28 0.45 -11.56 6.64
N SER A 29 1.48 -11.76 7.45
CA SER A 29 1.35 -12.20 8.84
C SER A 29 2.14 -11.31 9.80
N LEU A 30 1.43 -10.45 10.53
CA LEU A 30 2.03 -9.64 11.60
C LEU A 30 2.60 -10.54 12.72
N THR A 31 1.99 -11.71 12.94
CA THR A 31 2.45 -12.69 13.93
C THR A 31 3.77 -13.35 13.54
N ASP A 32 4.03 -13.52 12.25
CA ASP A 32 5.30 -14.09 11.75
C ASP A 32 6.39 -13.02 11.58
N GLY A 33 6.06 -11.76 11.88
CA GLY A 33 7.00 -10.64 11.84
C GLY A 33 7.10 -9.95 10.48
N ASP A 34 6.11 -10.12 9.60
CA ASP A 34 6.08 -9.44 8.31
C ASP A 34 5.98 -7.93 8.45
N ILE A 35 6.71 -7.22 7.59
CA ILE A 35 6.75 -5.76 7.56
C ILE A 35 6.53 -5.28 6.13
N ILE A 36 5.55 -4.40 5.96
CA ILE A 36 5.31 -3.67 4.73
C ILE A 36 6.15 -2.40 4.76
N GLN A 37 7.25 -2.40 4.01
CA GLN A 37 8.11 -1.23 3.87
C GLN A 37 7.61 -0.29 2.77
N LEU A 38 7.40 0.98 3.15
CA LEU A 38 6.94 2.09 2.31
C LEU A 38 7.92 3.27 2.38
N LYS A 39 7.96 4.13 1.36
CA LYS A 39 8.86 5.31 1.33
C LYS A 39 8.23 6.52 2.04
N GLY A 40 9.02 7.30 2.77
CA GLY A 40 8.61 8.58 3.34
C GLY A 40 8.00 8.44 4.73
N SER A 41 6.72 8.75 4.90
CA SER A 41 6.05 8.70 6.20
C SER A 41 4.60 8.24 6.08
N ALA A 42 4.02 7.78 7.20
CA ALA A 42 2.61 7.37 7.27
C ALA A 42 1.64 8.43 6.74
N SER A 43 1.95 9.74 6.88
CA SER A 43 1.09 10.82 6.38
C SER A 43 0.92 10.81 4.86
N ASN A 44 1.89 10.25 4.13
CA ASN A 44 1.86 10.15 2.67
C ASN A 44 0.91 9.06 2.19
N TYR A 45 0.38 8.22 3.09
CA TYR A 45 -0.44 7.07 2.73
C TYR A 45 -1.84 7.15 3.33
N ARG A 46 -2.74 6.39 2.73
CA ARG A 46 -4.08 6.13 3.24
C ARG A 46 -4.40 4.65 3.09
N LEU A 47 -5.03 4.08 4.10
CA LEU A 47 -5.60 2.74 4.05
C LEU A 47 -7.10 2.85 3.79
N ALA A 48 -7.64 1.95 2.97
CA ALA A 48 -9.07 1.78 2.78
C ALA A 48 -9.38 0.34 2.36
N THR A 49 -10.66 -0.03 2.36
CA THR A 49 -11.10 -1.30 1.78
C THR A 49 -10.72 -1.37 0.30
N ALA A 50 -10.25 -2.53 -0.15
CA ALA A 50 -9.94 -2.77 -1.55
C ALA A 50 -11.17 -2.49 -2.46
N PRO A 51 -10.98 -1.84 -3.62
CA PRO A 51 -12.05 -1.60 -4.59
C PRO A 51 -12.73 -2.87 -5.09
N ASN A 52 -14.01 -2.76 -5.47
CA ASN A 52 -14.75 -3.87 -6.09
C ASN A 52 -14.07 -4.32 -7.40
N GLY A 53 -13.95 -5.64 -7.59
CA GLY A 53 -13.27 -6.23 -8.75
C GLY A 53 -11.77 -6.49 -8.54
N LEU A 54 -11.22 -6.12 -7.38
CA LEU A 54 -9.85 -6.47 -6.95
C LEU A 54 -9.89 -7.46 -5.77
N PRO A 55 -8.75 -8.10 -5.41
CA PRO A 55 -8.67 -8.96 -4.23
C PRO A 55 -9.18 -8.27 -2.96
N SER A 56 -9.92 -9.00 -2.13
CA SER A 56 -10.48 -8.46 -0.89
C SER A 56 -9.41 -8.24 0.18
N GLY A 57 -9.46 -7.09 0.85
CA GLY A 57 -8.56 -6.77 1.96
C GLY A 57 -8.39 -5.27 2.15
N THR A 58 -7.23 -4.88 2.68
CA THR A 58 -6.86 -3.47 2.86
C THR A 58 -6.00 -3.00 1.69
N ALA A 59 -6.51 -2.02 0.95
CA ALA A 59 -5.75 -1.28 -0.04
C ALA A 59 -4.89 -0.19 0.61
N ILE A 60 -3.67 -0.07 0.12
CA ILE A 60 -2.70 0.95 0.48
C ILE A 60 -2.61 1.94 -0.68
N PHE A 61 -2.95 3.18 -0.39
CA PHE A 61 -2.89 4.28 -1.35
C PHE A 61 -1.76 5.23 -1.01
N LEU A 62 -0.98 5.64 -2.01
CA LEU A 62 -0.08 6.79 -1.92
C LEU A 62 -0.87 8.06 -2.25
N LYS A 63 -0.84 9.03 -1.34
CA LYS A 63 -1.51 10.33 -1.53
C LYS A 63 -0.74 11.17 -2.52
N ASN A 64 -1.44 11.63 -3.55
CA ASN A 64 -0.94 12.58 -4.53
C ASN A 64 -1.80 13.86 -4.48
N SER A 65 -1.35 14.94 -5.15
CA SER A 65 -2.12 16.19 -5.23
C SER A 65 -3.44 16.07 -6.01
N GLY A 66 -3.63 14.95 -6.73
CA GLY A 66 -4.83 14.61 -7.48
C GLY A 66 -5.50 13.35 -6.96
N VAL A 67 -5.44 12.27 -7.75
CA VAL A 67 -6.01 10.97 -7.38
C VAL A 67 -4.97 10.19 -6.57
N ASP A 68 -5.39 9.69 -5.41
CA ASP A 68 -4.64 8.73 -4.62
C ASP A 68 -4.32 7.48 -5.46
N GLU A 69 -3.06 7.09 -5.51
CA GLU A 69 -2.57 5.97 -6.33
C GLU A 69 -2.61 4.67 -5.50
N LEU A 70 -3.26 3.61 -6.02
CA LEU A 70 -3.23 2.29 -5.41
C LEU A 70 -1.87 1.65 -5.64
N ILE A 71 -1.11 1.42 -4.56
CA ILE A 71 0.23 0.82 -4.65
C ILE A 71 0.29 -0.62 -4.12
N GLY A 72 -0.75 -1.06 -3.41
CA GLY A 72 -0.84 -2.44 -2.95
C GLY A 72 -2.16 -2.80 -2.27
N ILE A 73 -2.45 -4.09 -2.22
CA ILE A 73 -3.58 -4.68 -1.49
C ILE A 73 -3.04 -5.79 -0.59
N VAL A 74 -3.27 -5.64 0.71
CA VAL A 74 -3.02 -6.69 1.69
C VAL A 74 -4.29 -7.53 1.83
N GLN A 75 -4.26 -8.73 1.27
CA GLN A 75 -5.41 -9.62 1.25
C GLN A 75 -5.67 -10.15 2.65
N ASN A 76 -6.94 -10.39 2.96
CA ASN A 76 -7.39 -10.96 4.24
C ASN A 76 -6.99 -10.17 5.50
N ALA A 77 -6.45 -8.95 5.35
CA ALA A 77 -6.14 -8.05 6.44
C ALA A 77 -7.14 -6.90 6.45
N ASN A 78 -7.93 -6.78 7.53
CA ASN A 78 -9.00 -5.78 7.64
C ASN A 78 -8.73 -4.70 8.71
N THR A 79 -7.67 -4.87 9.50
CA THR A 79 -7.38 -4.05 10.70
C THR A 79 -5.98 -3.43 10.67
N LEU A 80 -5.45 -3.17 9.48
CA LEU A 80 -4.13 -2.54 9.35
C LEU A 80 -4.20 -1.07 9.75
N SER A 81 -3.15 -0.61 10.43
CA SER A 81 -2.92 0.80 10.74
C SER A 81 -1.52 1.19 10.31
N LEU A 82 -1.37 2.34 9.65
CA LEU A 82 -0.07 2.90 9.26
C LEU A 82 0.81 3.24 10.47
N THR A 83 0.26 3.29 11.69
CA THR A 83 1.00 3.47 12.94
C THR A 83 1.36 2.17 13.63
N SER A 84 0.91 1.02 13.11
CA SER A 84 1.21 -0.28 13.68
C SER A 84 2.58 -0.80 13.24
N PRO A 85 3.16 -1.80 13.94
CA PRO A 85 4.42 -2.43 13.55
C PRO A 85 4.38 -3.13 12.17
N ALA A 86 3.18 -3.31 11.58
CA ALA A 86 3.02 -3.84 10.23
C ALA A 86 3.69 -2.96 9.16
N PHE A 87 3.97 -1.68 9.45
CA PHE A 87 4.56 -0.76 8.51
C PHE A 87 5.90 -0.21 8.99
N ALA A 88 6.87 -0.18 8.08
CA ALA A 88 8.12 0.55 8.25
C ALA A 88 8.25 1.60 7.15
N PHE A 89 8.76 2.76 7.51
CA PHE A 89 8.95 3.87 6.58
C PHE A 89 10.44 4.20 6.43
N VAL A 90 10.89 4.43 5.19
CA VAL A 90 12.31 4.69 4.83
C VAL A 90 12.50 5.93 3.97
#